data_AF-R7Y0C6-F1
#
_entry.id   AF-R7Y0C6-F1
#
_cell.length_a   1.000
_cell.length_b   1.000
_cell.length_c   1.000
_cell.angle_alpha   90.00
_cell.angle_beta   90.00
_cell.angle_gamma   90.00
#
_symmetry.space_group_name_H-M   'P 1'
#
loop_
_entity.id
_entity.type
_entity.pdbx_description
1 polymer ?
#
loop_
_entity_poly.entity_id
_entity_poly.type
_entity_poly.pdbx_seq_one_letter_code
_entity_poly.pdbx_strand_id
1 'polypeptide(L)'
;MIRLRPGRRDERGVSAIELTLIAPVLMVVLLFVVGLGRMAHARQQIESVAADSARAASLERNTSLSTHAAEVAAAQSLGEAGVSCTNLKVDVDLSSYQPGGRVTVTVSCKTQLGDVALAGFPGSRVFSATSVVPIETYRGG
;
A
#
# COMPACT_ATOMS: atom_id res chain seq x y z
N MET A 1 -61.06 -19.64 -43.27
CA MET A 1 -59.66 -19.87 -42.83
C MET A 1 -59.18 -18.61 -42.13
N ILE A 2 -59.10 -18.60 -40.80
CA ILE A 2 -58.58 -17.46 -40.02
C ILE A 2 -57.34 -17.96 -39.29
N ARG A 3 -56.17 -17.47 -39.70
CA ARG A 3 -54.94 -17.55 -38.89
C ARG A 3 -54.51 -16.12 -38.56
N LEU A 4 -54.82 -15.71 -37.35
CA LEU A 4 -54.14 -14.61 -36.68
C LEU A 4 -53.27 -15.23 -35.58
N ARG A 5 -51.96 -15.08 -35.70
CA ARG A 5 -51.03 -15.19 -34.57
C ARG A 5 -50.23 -13.88 -34.52
N PRO A 6 -50.66 -12.89 -33.73
CA PRO A 6 -49.79 -11.81 -33.31
C PRO A 6 -48.99 -12.27 -32.10
N GLY A 7 -47.73 -11.90 -32.06
CA GLY A 7 -46.96 -11.92 -30.81
C GLY A 7 -45.68 -12.74 -30.89
N ARG A 8 -44.60 -12.05 -31.23
CA ARG A 8 -43.52 -12.00 -30.26
C ARG A 8 -43.05 -10.56 -30.16
N ARG A 9 -43.49 -9.93 -29.06
CA ARG A 9 -43.05 -8.61 -28.63
C ARG A 9 -41.53 -8.62 -28.50
N ASP A 10 -40.94 -7.51 -28.90
CA ASP A 10 -39.59 -7.10 -28.55
C ASP A 10 -39.39 -7.16 -27.02
N GLU A 11 -38.91 -8.28 -26.51
CA GLU A 11 -38.33 -8.37 -25.15
C GLU A 11 -36.80 -8.24 -25.19
N ARG A 12 -36.22 -7.95 -26.36
CA ARG A 12 -34.78 -7.67 -26.51
C ARG A 12 -34.43 -6.20 -26.27
N GLY A 13 -35.44 -5.32 -26.23
CA GLY A 13 -35.28 -3.88 -26.03
C GLY A 13 -34.99 -3.45 -24.60
N VAL A 14 -35.26 -4.31 -23.60
CA VAL A 14 -35.00 -4.05 -22.18
C VAL A 14 -33.60 -4.49 -21.73
N SER A 15 -32.79 -5.15 -22.58
CA SER A 15 -31.50 -5.74 -22.14
C SER A 15 -30.24 -5.07 -22.70
N ALA A 16 -30.34 -4.29 -23.78
CA ALA A 16 -29.16 -3.65 -24.38
C ALA A 16 -28.99 -2.19 -23.93
N ILE A 17 -30.05 -1.38 -23.97
CA ILE A 17 -29.97 0.06 -23.66
C ILE A 17 -29.69 0.33 -22.17
N GLU A 18 -30.33 -0.42 -21.25
CA GLU A 18 -30.06 -0.30 -19.81
C GLU A 18 -28.61 -0.69 -19.49
N LEU A 19 -28.11 -1.77 -20.09
CA LEU A 19 -26.72 -2.20 -19.93
C LEU A 19 -25.73 -1.17 -20.50
N THR A 20 -26.09 -0.50 -21.59
CA THR A 20 -25.23 0.54 -22.19
C THR A 20 -25.06 1.76 -21.26
N LEU A 21 -26.08 2.06 -20.45
CA LEU A 21 -26.03 3.13 -19.45
C LEU A 21 -25.37 2.67 -18.14
N ILE A 22 -25.61 1.43 -17.71
CA ILE A 22 -25.08 0.88 -16.44
C ILE A 22 -23.61 0.47 -16.56
N ALA A 23 -23.19 -0.10 -17.70
CA ALA A 23 -21.82 -0.56 -17.93
C ALA A 23 -20.74 0.50 -17.66
N PRO A 24 -20.82 1.75 -18.15
CA PRO A 24 -19.82 2.77 -17.85
C PRO A 24 -19.79 3.12 -16.36
N VAL A 25 -20.95 3.16 -15.69
CA VAL A 25 -21.01 3.41 -14.24
C VAL A 25 -20.32 2.28 -13.47
N LEU A 26 -20.60 1.02 -13.81
CA LEU A 26 -19.92 -0.12 -13.21
C LEU A 26 -18.42 -0.10 -13.48
N MET A 27 -17.99 0.30 -14.69
CA MET A 27 -16.57 0.44 -15.02
C MET A 27 -15.89 1.48 -14.11
N VAL A 28 -16.51 2.65 -13.92
CA VAL A 28 -15.99 3.68 -13.00
C VAL A 28 -15.92 3.17 -11.57
N VAL A 29 -16.95 2.46 -11.09
CA VAL A 29 -16.95 1.85 -9.75
C VAL A 29 -15.83 0.82 -9.61
N LEU A 30 -15.62 -0.04 -10.61
CA LEU A 30 -14.53 -1.02 -10.60
C LEU A 30 -13.16 -0.35 -10.58
N LEU A 31 -12.94 0.66 -11.43
CA LEU A 31 -11.70 1.45 -11.43
C LEU A 31 -11.45 2.12 -10.08
N PHE A 32 -12.51 2.65 -9.45
CA PHE A 32 -12.43 3.25 -8.11
C PHE A 32 -12.05 2.22 -7.06
N VAL A 33 -12.68 1.04 -7.05
CA VAL A 33 -12.36 -0.06 -6.13
C VAL A 33 -10.91 -0.54 -6.33
N VAL A 34 -10.44 -0.69 -7.57
CA VAL A 34 -9.04 -1.02 -7.86
C VAL A 34 -8.10 0.06 -7.35
N GLY A 35 -8.44 1.34 -7.54
CA GLY A 35 -7.69 2.47 -7.00
C GLY A 35 -7.56 2.40 -5.47
N LEU A 36 -8.67 2.17 -4.76
CA LEU A 36 -8.67 1.98 -3.30
C LEU A 36 -7.87 0.75 -2.88
N GLY A 37 -8.01 -0.37 -3.57
CA GLY A 37 -7.25 -1.59 -3.30
C GLY A 37 -5.75 -1.37 -3.43
N ARG A 38 -5.30 -0.71 -4.49
CA ARG A 38 -3.87 -0.37 -4.69
C ARG A 38 -3.34 0.56 -3.60
N MET A 39 -4.13 1.53 -3.14
CA MET A 39 -3.77 2.40 -2.02
C MET A 39 -3.61 1.62 -0.70
N ALA A 40 -4.56 0.72 -0.42
CA ALA A 40 -4.49 -0.14 0.76
C ALA A 40 -3.26 -1.07 0.71
N HIS A 41 -3.00 -1.70 -0.45
CA HIS A 41 -1.82 -2.51 -0.67
C HIS A 41 -0.51 -1.74 -0.47
N ALA A 42 -0.42 -0.50 -0.96
CA ALA A 42 0.77 0.34 -0.77
C ALA A 42 1.01 0.68 0.71
N ARG A 43 -0.06 1.01 1.44
CA ARG A 43 0.02 1.30 2.88
C ARG A 43 0.52 0.09 3.66
N GLN A 44 -0.01 -1.09 3.36
CA GLN A 44 0.34 -2.33 4.05
C GLN A 44 1.81 -2.72 3.83
N GLN A 45 2.34 -2.46 2.63
CA GLN A 45 3.76 -2.66 2.32
C GLN A 45 4.67 -1.68 3.08
N ILE A 46 4.30 -0.40 3.18
CA ILE A 46 5.11 0.58 3.93
C ILE A 46 5.11 0.24 5.43
N GLU A 47 3.98 -0.25 5.95
CA GLU A 47 3.85 -0.67 7.34
C GLU A 47 4.71 -1.91 7.66
N SER A 48 4.76 -2.90 6.77
CA SER A 48 5.67 -4.04 6.94
C SER A 48 7.13 -3.62 6.87
N VAL A 49 7.49 -2.73 5.93
CA VAL A 49 8.85 -2.17 5.84
C VAL A 49 9.23 -1.46 7.14
N ALA A 50 8.35 -0.62 7.69
CA ALA A 50 8.63 0.08 8.95
C ALA A 50 8.82 -0.90 10.13
N ALA A 51 8.03 -1.98 10.18
CA ALA A 51 8.16 -3.00 11.20
C ALA A 51 9.49 -3.78 11.09
N ASP A 52 9.89 -4.16 9.87
CA ASP A 52 11.15 -4.86 9.62
C ASP A 52 12.35 -3.97 9.97
N SER A 53 12.32 -2.70 9.56
CA SER A 53 13.36 -1.72 9.91
C SER A 53 13.47 -1.49 11.41
N ALA A 54 12.34 -1.36 12.13
CA ALA A 54 12.34 -1.19 13.58
C ALA A 54 12.91 -2.43 14.29
N ARG A 55 12.58 -3.62 13.79
CA ARG A 55 13.13 -4.87 14.31
C ARG A 55 14.64 -4.97 14.08
N ALA A 56 15.12 -4.67 12.88
CA ALA A 56 16.54 -4.64 12.57
C ALA A 56 17.30 -3.65 13.47
N ALA A 57 16.73 -2.45 13.67
CA ALA A 57 17.30 -1.43 14.55
C ALA A 57 17.40 -1.90 16.00
N SER A 58 16.37 -2.59 16.52
CA SER A 58 16.32 -3.07 17.92
C SER A 58 17.34 -4.16 18.26
N LEU A 59 17.87 -4.87 17.26
CA LEU A 59 18.83 -5.95 17.45
C LEU A 59 20.26 -5.45 17.67
N GLU A 60 20.51 -4.22 17.28
CA GLU A 60 21.83 -3.64 17.25
C GLU A 60 22.12 -2.85 18.54
N ARG A 61 23.40 -2.79 18.94
CA ARG A 61 23.80 -2.25 20.26
C ARG A 61 24.33 -0.81 20.23
N ASN A 62 24.61 -0.31 19.05
CA ASN A 62 25.10 1.05 18.83
C ASN A 62 24.05 1.82 18.07
N THR A 63 23.78 3.06 18.49
CA THR A 63 22.85 3.97 17.83
C THR A 63 23.16 4.15 16.34
N SER A 64 24.43 4.27 15.95
CA SER A 64 24.84 4.43 14.55
C SER A 64 24.66 3.15 13.73
N LEU A 65 24.87 1.98 14.35
CA LEU A 65 24.63 0.70 13.70
C LEU A 65 23.13 0.40 13.62
N SER A 66 22.32 0.78 14.62
CA SER A 66 20.85 0.69 14.58
C SER A 66 20.27 1.52 13.44
N THR A 67 20.73 2.76 13.24
CA THR A 67 20.28 3.59 12.11
C THR A 67 20.64 2.95 10.78
N HIS A 68 21.88 2.46 10.65
CA HIS A 68 22.32 1.82 9.41
C HIS A 68 21.55 0.52 9.13
N ALA A 69 21.31 -0.30 10.15
CA ALA A 69 20.53 -1.53 10.03
C ALA A 69 19.07 -1.25 9.61
N ALA A 70 18.46 -0.18 10.14
CA ALA A 70 17.11 0.24 9.77
C ALA A 70 17.03 0.64 8.28
N GLU A 71 18.02 1.39 7.79
CA GLU A 71 18.12 1.83 6.39
C GLU A 71 18.32 0.66 5.43
N VAL A 72 19.23 -0.27 5.78
CA VAL A 72 19.49 -1.46 4.98
C VAL A 72 18.25 -2.35 4.92
N ALA A 73 17.59 -2.59 6.05
CA ALA A 73 16.34 -3.34 6.10
C ALA A 73 15.23 -2.65 5.30
N ALA A 74 15.13 -1.32 5.36
CA ALA A 74 14.14 -0.58 4.59
C ALA A 74 14.37 -0.78 3.08
N ALA A 75 15.61 -0.65 2.62
CA ALA A 75 15.97 -0.83 1.21
C ALA A 75 15.70 -2.27 0.72
N GLN A 76 16.00 -3.27 1.54
CA GLN A 76 15.73 -4.68 1.23
C GLN A 76 14.23 -4.96 1.15
N SER A 77 13.45 -4.63 2.19
CA SER A 77 12.00 -4.86 2.20
C SER A 77 11.28 -4.10 1.08
N LEU A 78 11.74 -2.89 0.71
CA LEU A 78 11.21 -2.15 -0.45
C LEU A 78 11.50 -2.84 -1.78
N GLY A 79 12.71 -3.39 -1.93
CA GLY A 79 13.11 -4.15 -3.11
C GLY A 79 12.28 -5.43 -3.28
N GLU A 80 12.06 -6.16 -2.19
CA GLU A 80 11.23 -7.38 -2.17
C GLU A 80 9.74 -7.09 -2.42
N ALA A 81 9.23 -5.99 -1.87
CA ALA A 81 7.86 -5.54 -2.11
C ALA A 81 7.62 -5.02 -3.54
N GLY A 82 8.69 -4.78 -4.31
CA GLY A 82 8.58 -4.24 -5.67
C GLY A 82 8.05 -2.80 -5.71
N VAL A 83 8.21 -2.04 -4.62
CA VAL A 83 7.74 -0.65 -4.52
C VAL A 83 8.78 0.27 -5.12
N SER A 84 8.46 0.91 -6.25
CA SER A 84 9.32 1.95 -6.85
C SER A 84 9.28 3.23 -6.02
N CYS A 85 10.15 3.30 -5.02
CA CYS A 85 10.35 4.48 -4.20
C CYS A 85 11.33 5.45 -4.86
N THR A 86 10.88 6.64 -5.24
CA THR A 86 11.77 7.67 -5.79
C THR A 86 12.53 8.43 -4.70
N ASN A 87 11.93 8.54 -3.51
CA ASN A 87 12.55 9.23 -2.37
C ASN A 87 12.22 8.50 -1.07
N LEU A 88 13.12 7.64 -0.64
CA LEU A 88 13.07 6.94 0.65
C LEU A 88 13.64 7.84 1.75
N LYS A 89 12.91 8.00 2.84
CA LYS A 89 13.39 8.56 4.11
C LYS A 89 13.09 7.57 5.22
N VAL A 90 14.12 7.24 5.99
CA VAL A 90 14.01 6.43 7.20
C VAL A 90 14.47 7.31 8.35
N ASP A 91 13.58 7.55 9.30
CA ASP A 91 13.85 8.32 10.51
C ASP A 91 13.80 7.36 11.70
N VAL A 92 14.89 7.30 12.45
CA VAL A 92 15.04 6.38 13.58
C VAL A 92 15.15 7.22 14.85
N ASP A 93 14.10 7.23 15.64
CA ASP A 93 14.08 7.89 16.93
C ASP A 93 14.66 6.95 17.99
N LEU A 94 15.82 7.38 18.51
CA LEU A 94 16.63 6.71 19.52
C LEU A 94 16.59 7.47 20.86
N SER A 95 15.64 8.39 21.05
CA SER A 95 15.48 9.16 22.30
C SER A 95 15.32 8.28 23.55
N SER A 96 14.75 7.08 23.38
CA SER A 96 14.56 6.08 24.43
C SER A 96 15.48 4.86 24.26
N TYR A 97 16.67 5.06 23.68
CA TYR A 97 17.63 3.99 23.42
C TYR A 97 18.40 3.61 24.70
N GLN A 98 17.78 2.73 25.48
CA GLN A 98 18.34 2.13 26.70
C GLN A 98 17.91 0.66 26.78
N PRO A 99 18.59 -0.19 27.58
CA PRO A 99 18.09 -1.52 27.87
C PRO A 99 16.65 -1.46 28.41
N GLY A 100 15.70 -2.04 27.67
CA GLY A 100 14.27 -2.08 28.02
C GLY A 100 13.51 -0.86 27.50
N GLY A 101 14.21 0.01 26.77
CA GLY A 101 13.66 1.14 26.06
C GLY A 101 13.00 0.74 24.74
N ARG A 102 12.80 1.71 23.86
CA ARG A 102 12.07 1.53 22.61
C ARG A 102 12.80 2.23 21.47
N VAL A 103 12.73 1.63 20.29
CA VAL A 103 13.14 2.25 19.04
C VAL A 103 11.90 2.50 18.20
N THR A 104 11.77 3.73 17.71
CA THR A 104 10.70 4.10 16.80
C THR A 104 11.31 4.36 15.43
N VAL A 105 10.81 3.69 14.40
CA VAL A 105 11.25 3.91 13.02
C VAL A 105 10.06 4.42 12.21
N THR A 106 10.26 5.58 11.57
CA THR A 106 9.31 6.15 10.63
C THR A 106 9.90 6.02 9.23
N VAL A 107 9.18 5.32 8.36
CA VAL A 107 9.52 5.19 6.95
C VAL A 107 8.58 6.08 6.15
N SER A 108 9.15 6.90 5.26
CA SER A 108 8.41 7.73 4.32
C SER A 108 8.94 7.48 2.92
N CYS A 109 8.05 7.15 2.00
CA CYS A 109 8.38 6.89 0.61
C CYS A 109 7.49 7.72 -0.32
N LYS A 110 8.12 8.41 -1.28
CA LYS A 110 7.40 9.02 -2.40
C LYS A 110 7.40 8.05 -3.60
N THR A 111 6.22 7.62 -4.02
CA THR A 111 6.03 6.73 -5.18
C THR A 111 5.37 7.50 -6.32
N GLN A 112 5.88 7.33 -7.55
CA GLN A 112 5.21 7.79 -8.76
C GLN A 112 4.13 6.78 -9.14
N LEU A 113 2.86 7.18 -9.05
CA LEU A 113 1.71 6.36 -9.42
C LEU A 113 1.42 6.53 -10.92
N GLY A 114 2.44 6.30 -11.77
CA GLY A 114 2.31 6.41 -13.22
C GLY A 114 1.19 5.54 -13.78
N ASP A 115 1.06 4.32 -13.25
CA ASP A 115 0.07 3.33 -13.68
C ASP A 115 -1.37 3.66 -13.21
N VAL A 116 -1.52 4.50 -12.18
CA VAL A 116 -2.82 4.89 -11.60
C VAL A 116 -3.29 6.25 -12.14
N ALA A 117 -2.43 6.97 -12.88
CA ALA A 117 -2.78 8.23 -13.51
C ALA A 117 -3.97 8.09 -14.49
N LEU A 118 -4.09 6.93 -15.15
CA LEU A 118 -5.24 6.59 -16.01
C LEU A 118 -6.57 6.46 -15.25
N ALA A 119 -6.54 6.25 -13.93
CA ALA A 119 -7.72 6.11 -13.07
C ALA A 119 -8.11 7.39 -12.32
N GLY A 120 -7.56 8.56 -12.71
CA GLY A 120 -7.95 9.87 -12.17
C GLY A 120 -7.20 10.31 -10.90
N PHE A 121 -6.09 9.65 -10.54
CA PHE A 121 -5.29 10.03 -9.37
C PHE A 121 -4.00 10.77 -9.77
N PRO A 122 -3.58 11.81 -9.02
CA PRO A 122 -2.39 12.58 -9.33
C PRO A 122 -1.11 11.72 -9.25
N GLY A 123 -0.21 11.89 -10.22
CA GLY A 123 0.89 10.98 -10.54
C GLY A 123 2.00 10.78 -9.49
N SER A 124 1.91 11.39 -8.30
CA SER A 124 2.78 11.01 -7.17
C SER A 124 2.07 11.16 -5.83
N ARG A 125 2.31 10.19 -4.93
CA ARG A 125 1.82 10.19 -3.56
C ARG A 125 2.96 9.87 -2.60
N VAL A 126 2.92 10.47 -1.42
CA VAL A 126 3.83 10.15 -0.32
C VAL A 126 3.08 9.22 0.63
N PHE A 127 3.66 8.06 0.90
CA PHE A 127 3.18 7.12 1.90
C PHE A 127 4.15 7.11 3.07
N SER A 128 3.63 7.13 4.29
CA SER A 128 4.44 7.04 5.49
C SER A 128 3.81 6.10 6.51
N ALA A 129 4.64 5.31 7.18
CA ALA A 129 4.26 4.48 8.31
C ALA A 129 5.32 4.57 9.40
N THR A 130 4.88 4.40 10.64
CA THR A 130 5.74 4.41 11.82
C THR A 130 5.52 3.11 12.57
N SER A 131 6.62 2.48 12.98
CA SER A 131 6.60 1.28 13.81
C SER A 131 7.47 1.46 15.05
N VAL A 132 7.03 0.89 16.16
CA VAL A 132 7.71 1.01 17.46
C VAL A 132 7.99 -0.39 17.99
N VAL A 133 9.27 -0.70 18.23
CA VAL A 133 9.71 -2.00 18.71
C VAL A 133 10.47 -1.81 20.04
N PRO A 134 10.20 -2.63 21.07
CA PRO A 134 10.99 -2.60 22.31
C PRO A 134 12.41 -3.11 22.05
N ILE A 135 13.39 -2.51 22.72
CA ILE A 135 14.77 -2.99 22.69
C ILE A 135 14.84 -4.26 23.53
N GLU A 136 15.20 -5.36 22.88
CA GLU A 136 15.29 -6.65 23.54
C GLU A 136 16.39 -6.62 24.61
N THR A 137 15.99 -6.82 25.87
CA THR A 137 16.91 -6.86 27.02
C THR A 137 17.42 -8.24 27.34
N TYR A 138 16.79 -9.29 26.81
CA TYR A 138 17.03 -10.65 27.25
C TYR A 138 17.58 -11.53 26.11
N ARG A 139 18.92 -11.52 25.96
CA ARG A 139 19.63 -12.70 25.46
C ARG A 139 20.58 -13.18 26.55
N GLY A 140 20.17 -14.26 27.22
CA GLY A 140 21.05 -15.02 28.09
C GLY A 140 22.05 -15.85 27.28
N GLY A 141 23.27 -15.91 27.79
CA GLY A 141 24.24 -17.00 27.60
C GLY A 141 24.76 -17.21 26.20
#